data_AF-A0A493TAA7-F1
#
_entry.id   AF-A0A493TAA7-F1
#
_cell.length_a   1.000
_cell.length_b   1.000
_cell.length_c   1.000
_cell.angle_alpha   90.00
_cell.angle_beta   90.00
_cell.angle_gamma   90.00
#
_symmetry.space_group_name_H-M   'P 1'
#
loop_
_entity.id
_entity.type
_entity.pdbx_description
1 polymer ?
#
loop_
_entity_poly.entity_id
_entity_poly.type
_entity_poly.pdbx_seq_one_letter_code
_entity_poly.pdbx_strand_id
1 'polypeptide(L)'
;MVKLNYVAARRQQELKDPHCRDEMAAARGALKKNATMLYTASQAFLRHPDVAATRANRDYVFKQVQEAIAGISNAAQATSPTDENKGHTGIGELAAALNEFDNKIILDPMTFSEARFRPSLEERLESIISGAALMADSSCTRDDRRERIVAECNAVRQALQDLLSEYMNNVSQLSFPYLHWPGPPCSCFHPQPAFQKSVGFALIGLGFWGGKQFFVCKWNERSFLKFLYYYLMCRCEIQNSTG
;
A
#
# COMPACT_ATOMS: atom_id res chain seq x y z
N MET A 1 16.85 39.45 -11.25
CA MET A 1 16.04 38.28 -11.65
C MET A 1 16.87 37.16 -12.28
N VAL A 2 17.65 37.42 -13.34
CA VAL A 2 18.44 36.38 -14.06
C VAL A 2 19.39 35.58 -13.16
N LYS A 3 20.18 36.26 -12.31
CA LYS A 3 21.11 35.61 -11.37
C LYS A 3 20.39 34.68 -10.37
N LEU A 4 19.27 35.13 -9.79
CA LEU A 4 18.46 34.34 -8.87
C LEU A 4 17.92 33.09 -9.55
N ASN A 5 17.37 33.23 -10.76
CA ASN A 5 16.86 32.08 -11.52
C ASN A 5 17.96 31.05 -11.84
N TYR A 6 19.18 31.51 -12.14
CA TYR A 6 20.32 30.63 -12.39
C TYR A 6 20.73 29.85 -11.14
N VAL A 7 20.92 30.52 -9.99
CA VAL A 7 21.31 29.83 -8.75
C VAL A 7 20.22 28.90 -8.22
N ALA A 8 18.95 29.29 -8.37
CA ALA A 8 17.80 28.45 -8.02
C ALA A 8 17.71 27.21 -8.93
N ALA A 9 18.06 27.32 -10.22
CA ALA A 9 18.14 26.18 -11.12
C ALA A 9 19.18 25.15 -10.70
N ARG A 10 20.36 25.64 -10.27
CA ARG A 10 21.42 24.78 -9.77
C ARG A 10 20.99 24.07 -8.49
N ARG A 11 20.41 24.81 -7.54
CA ARG A 11 19.86 24.23 -6.31
C ARG A 11 18.80 23.17 -6.59
N GLN A 12 17.91 23.39 -7.57
CA GLN A 12 16.90 22.40 -7.98
C GLN A 12 17.52 21.06 -8.40
N GLN A 13 18.72 21.06 -9.00
CA GLN A 13 19.41 19.82 -9.39
C GLN A 13 20.08 19.12 -8.19
N GLU A 14 20.39 19.86 -7.14
CA GLU A 14 21.00 19.35 -5.90
C GLU A 14 19.97 18.77 -4.92
N LEU A 15 18.69 19.12 -5.06
CA LEU A 15 17.62 18.61 -4.20
C LEU A 15 17.38 17.12 -4.47
N LYS A 16 17.29 16.34 -3.39
CA LYS A 16 17.10 14.88 -3.44
C LYS A 16 15.62 14.49 -3.57
N ASP A 17 14.75 15.19 -2.84
CA ASP A 17 13.30 14.95 -2.85
C ASP A 17 12.68 15.43 -4.18
N PRO A 18 12.04 14.53 -4.97
CA PRO A 18 11.31 14.91 -6.17
C PRO A 18 10.27 16.02 -5.94
N HIS A 19 9.57 16.01 -4.80
CA HIS A 19 8.54 17.01 -4.51
C HIS A 19 9.15 18.41 -4.39
N CYS A 20 10.19 18.57 -3.58
CA CYS A 20 10.90 19.85 -3.44
C CYS A 20 11.51 20.33 -4.77
N ARG A 21 11.91 19.41 -5.67
CA ARG A 21 12.39 19.77 -7.02
C ARG A 21 11.28 20.38 -7.87
N ASP A 22 10.08 19.82 -7.79
CA ASP A 22 8.91 20.31 -8.52
C ASP A 22 8.42 21.66 -7.95
N GLU A 23 8.39 21.81 -6.63
CA GLU A 23 8.08 23.09 -5.97
C GLU A 23 9.06 24.19 -6.38
N MET A 24 10.37 23.90 -6.39
CA MET A 24 11.40 24.82 -6.87
C MET A 24 11.19 25.18 -8.34
N ALA A 25 10.85 24.21 -9.19
CA ALA A 25 10.58 24.45 -10.61
C ALA A 25 9.37 25.36 -10.80
N ALA A 26 8.29 25.10 -10.09
CA ALA A 26 7.05 25.87 -10.13
C ALA A 26 7.27 27.31 -9.66
N ALA A 27 7.95 27.51 -8.51
CA ALA A 27 8.24 28.82 -7.97
C ALA A 27 9.13 29.66 -8.91
N ARG A 28 10.15 29.03 -9.54
CA ARG A 28 10.97 29.69 -10.56
C ARG A 28 10.17 30.10 -11.80
N GLY A 29 9.28 29.21 -12.27
CA GLY A 29 8.39 29.49 -13.40
C GLY A 29 7.44 30.66 -13.12
N ALA A 30 6.82 30.65 -11.94
CA ALA A 30 5.96 31.73 -11.46
C ALA A 30 6.71 33.06 -11.37
N LEU A 31 7.92 33.07 -10.76
CA LEU A 31 8.74 34.27 -10.66
C LEU A 31 9.07 34.84 -12.05
N LYS A 32 9.43 33.98 -13.01
CA LYS A 32 9.75 34.41 -14.38
C LYS A 32 8.55 35.07 -15.08
N LYS A 33 7.36 34.48 -14.95
CA LYS A 33 6.12 35.00 -15.53
C LYS A 33 5.71 36.32 -14.85
N ASN A 34 5.71 36.34 -13.52
CA ASN A 34 5.18 37.45 -12.73
C ASN A 34 6.11 38.67 -12.78
N ALA A 35 7.44 38.48 -12.91
CA ALA A 35 8.37 39.60 -13.07
C ALA A 35 8.08 40.45 -14.32
N THR A 36 7.76 39.81 -15.45
CA THR A 36 7.38 40.52 -16.68
C THR A 36 6.02 41.19 -16.54
N MET A 37 5.05 40.51 -15.91
CA MET A 37 3.72 41.08 -15.64
C MET A 37 3.78 42.27 -14.67
N LEU A 38 4.70 42.26 -13.71
CA LEU A 38 4.84 43.34 -12.75
C LEU A 38 5.25 44.64 -13.44
N TYR A 39 6.13 44.55 -14.44
CA TYR A 39 6.52 45.71 -15.25
C TYR A 39 5.31 46.33 -15.95
N THR A 40 4.51 45.53 -16.66
CA THR A 40 3.34 46.03 -17.40
C THR A 40 2.23 46.53 -16.48
N ALA A 41 1.97 45.85 -15.37
CA ALA A 41 1.00 46.28 -14.37
C ALA A 41 1.41 47.60 -13.68
N SER A 42 2.71 47.75 -13.37
CA SER A 42 3.24 49.00 -12.80
C SER A 42 3.18 50.14 -13.81
N GLN A 43 3.50 49.88 -15.08
CA GLN A 43 3.40 50.87 -16.16
C GLN A 43 1.95 51.33 -16.36
N ALA A 44 0.98 50.42 -16.34
CA ALA A 44 -0.44 50.76 -16.46
C ALA A 44 -0.92 51.63 -15.28
N PHE A 45 -0.49 51.31 -14.06
CA PHE A 45 -0.78 52.12 -12.88
C PHE A 45 -0.21 53.54 -12.97
N LEU A 46 1.04 53.70 -13.42
CA LEU A 46 1.66 55.02 -13.58
C LEU A 46 1.00 55.87 -14.66
N ARG A 47 0.45 55.25 -15.72
CA ARG A 47 -0.27 55.95 -16.79
C ARG A 47 -1.71 56.32 -16.40
N HIS A 48 -2.34 55.54 -15.52
CA HIS A 48 -3.73 55.70 -15.13
C HIS A 48 -3.87 55.55 -13.60
N PRO A 49 -3.37 56.52 -12.81
CA PRO A 49 -3.34 56.42 -11.35
C PRO A 49 -4.73 56.45 -10.69
N ASP A 50 -5.71 57.05 -11.37
CA ASP A 50 -7.09 57.22 -10.87
C ASP A 50 -7.96 55.96 -11.09
N VAL A 51 -7.48 55.00 -11.89
CA VAL A 51 -8.20 53.75 -12.14
C VAL A 51 -7.86 52.74 -11.05
N ALA A 52 -8.76 52.52 -10.08
CA ALA A 52 -8.52 51.61 -8.95
C ALA A 52 -8.10 50.19 -9.37
N ALA A 53 -8.61 49.70 -10.52
CA ALA A 53 -8.26 48.39 -11.06
C ALA A 53 -6.77 48.25 -11.43
N THR A 54 -6.10 49.33 -11.87
CA THR A 54 -4.66 49.26 -12.22
C THR A 54 -3.80 49.12 -10.96
N ARG A 55 -4.18 49.78 -9.86
CA ARG A 55 -3.57 49.61 -8.53
C ARG A 55 -3.75 48.19 -8.03
N ALA A 56 -5.00 47.70 -8.01
CA ALA A 56 -5.32 46.35 -7.55
C ALA A 56 -4.58 45.27 -8.36
N ASN A 57 -4.51 45.41 -9.69
CA ASN A 57 -3.77 44.49 -10.54
C ASN A 57 -2.26 44.51 -10.25
N ARG A 58 -1.66 45.69 -10.09
CA ARG A 58 -0.23 45.80 -9.73
C ARG A 58 0.05 45.14 -8.39
N ASP A 59 -0.76 45.42 -7.37
CA ASP A 59 -0.56 44.90 -6.02
C ASP A 59 -0.75 43.38 -5.98
N TYR A 60 -1.71 42.84 -6.75
CA TYR A 60 -1.88 41.40 -6.95
C TYR A 60 -0.62 40.78 -7.56
N VAL A 61 -0.13 41.29 -8.69
CA VAL A 61 1.08 40.73 -9.34
C VAL A 61 2.30 40.86 -8.44
N PHE A 62 2.43 41.95 -7.67
CA PHE A 62 3.51 42.13 -6.71
C PHE A 62 3.47 41.05 -5.62
N LYS A 63 2.29 40.75 -5.07
CA LYS A 63 2.10 39.65 -4.13
C LYS A 63 2.50 38.30 -4.74
N GLN A 64 2.10 38.02 -5.98
CA GLN A 64 2.51 36.79 -6.68
C GLN A 64 4.04 36.69 -6.88
N VAL A 65 4.74 37.83 -7.03
CA VAL A 65 6.22 37.84 -7.07
C VAL A 65 6.80 37.51 -5.69
N GLN A 66 6.26 38.07 -4.62
CA GLN A 66 6.70 37.79 -3.25
C GLN A 66 6.50 36.31 -2.89
N GLU A 67 5.34 35.75 -3.21
CA GLU A 67 5.02 34.34 -3.02
C GLU A 67 6.00 33.42 -3.78
N ALA A 68 6.33 33.76 -5.03
CA ALA A 68 7.30 33.00 -5.80
C ALA A 68 8.72 33.05 -5.19
N ILE A 69 9.15 34.21 -4.66
CA ILE A 69 10.44 34.34 -3.97
C ILE A 69 10.45 33.53 -2.67
N ALA A 70 9.36 33.59 -1.88
CA ALA A 70 9.21 32.79 -0.67
C ALA A 70 9.25 31.28 -0.98
N GLY A 71 8.56 30.84 -2.04
CA GLY A 71 8.61 29.46 -2.53
C GLY A 71 10.03 29.00 -2.88
N ILE A 72 10.81 29.84 -3.59
CA ILE A 72 12.22 29.54 -3.87
C ILE A 72 13.03 29.43 -2.57
N SER A 73 12.80 30.33 -1.60
CA SER A 73 13.50 30.29 -0.30
C SER A 73 13.20 29.00 0.46
N ASN A 74 11.93 28.63 0.57
CA ASN A 74 11.49 27.44 1.29
C ASN A 74 12.05 26.16 0.64
N ALA A 75 11.91 26.03 -0.68
CA ALA A 75 12.43 24.88 -1.41
C ALA A 75 13.98 24.83 -1.39
N ALA A 76 14.67 25.98 -1.36
CA ALA A 76 16.13 26.00 -1.27
C ALA A 76 16.64 25.48 0.08
N GLN A 77 15.92 25.78 1.16
CA GLN A 77 16.24 25.37 2.54
C GLN A 77 15.86 23.92 2.86
N ALA A 78 15.18 23.21 1.95
CA ALA A 78 14.93 21.78 2.11
C ALA A 78 16.27 21.00 2.10
N THR A 79 16.75 20.62 3.29
CA THR A 79 18.05 19.94 3.48
C THR A 79 17.94 18.46 3.78
N SER A 80 16.74 17.93 3.99
CA SER A 80 16.51 16.55 4.39
C SER A 80 15.45 15.91 3.49
N PRO A 81 15.52 14.59 3.24
CA PRO A 81 14.27 13.87 3.03
C PRO A 81 13.47 14.10 4.31
N THR A 82 12.43 14.93 4.26
CA THR A 82 11.39 14.85 5.29
C THR A 82 11.03 13.38 5.41
N ASP A 83 11.01 12.88 6.65
CA ASP A 83 10.76 11.47 6.98
C ASP A 83 9.83 10.81 5.96
N GLU A 84 10.13 9.57 5.59
CA GLU A 84 9.30 8.69 4.74
C GLU A 84 7.84 8.53 5.25
N ASN A 85 7.48 9.24 6.31
CA ASN A 85 6.19 9.34 6.95
C ASN A 85 5.35 10.57 6.53
N LYS A 86 5.86 11.47 5.67
CA LYS A 86 4.97 12.36 4.89
C LYS A 86 4.53 11.61 3.65
N GLY A 87 3.47 10.81 3.82
CA GLY A 87 2.80 10.10 2.73
C GLY A 87 2.66 11.01 1.52
N HIS A 88 3.13 10.52 0.37
CA HIS A 88 3.14 11.10 -0.97
C HIS A 88 2.18 12.28 -1.20
N THR A 89 2.42 13.45 -0.60
CA THR A 89 1.48 14.57 -0.67
C THR A 89 1.71 15.24 -2.02
N GLY A 90 0.91 14.89 -3.03
CA GLY A 90 1.14 15.35 -4.39
C GLY A 90 0.41 14.59 -5.48
N ILE A 91 0.80 14.86 -6.73
CA ILE A 91 0.21 14.21 -7.91
C ILE A 91 0.45 12.69 -7.81
N GLY A 92 -0.63 11.93 -7.79
CA GLY A 92 -0.57 10.47 -7.71
C GLY A 92 -0.58 9.89 -6.29
N GLU A 93 -0.85 10.69 -5.26
CA GLU A 93 -0.98 10.23 -3.86
C GLU A 93 -1.91 9.01 -3.72
N LEU A 94 -3.13 9.13 -4.26
CA LEU A 94 -4.11 8.05 -4.21
C LEU A 94 -3.62 6.79 -4.95
N ALA A 95 -2.92 6.96 -6.07
CA ALA A 95 -2.36 5.85 -6.83
C ALA A 95 -1.21 5.16 -6.08
N ALA A 96 -0.35 5.94 -5.40
CA ALA A 96 0.71 5.42 -4.56
C ALA A 96 0.13 4.65 -3.35
N ALA A 97 -0.89 5.21 -2.70
CA ALA A 97 -1.58 4.57 -1.58
C ALA A 97 -2.24 3.24 -1.99
N LEU A 98 -2.91 3.20 -3.15
CA LEU A 98 -3.48 1.97 -3.72
C LEU A 98 -2.41 0.91 -3.98
N ASN A 99 -1.29 1.28 -4.61
CA ASN A 99 -0.20 0.35 -4.89
C ASN A 99 0.49 -0.14 -3.60
N GLU A 100 0.66 0.72 -2.61
CA GLU A 100 1.22 0.33 -1.31
C GLU A 100 0.29 -0.63 -0.56
N PHE A 101 -1.02 -0.41 -0.62
CA PHE A 101 -2.01 -1.29 -0.03
C PHE A 101 -2.03 -2.68 -0.69
N ASP A 102 -2.00 -2.73 -2.03
CA ASP A 102 -1.94 -3.98 -2.79
C ASP A 102 -0.69 -4.82 -2.46
N ASN A 103 0.46 -4.17 -2.26
CA ASN A 103 1.68 -4.87 -1.84
C ASN A 103 1.62 -5.38 -0.38
N LYS A 104 0.79 -4.77 0.47
CA LYS A 104 0.69 -5.09 1.91
C LYS A 104 -0.44 -6.07 2.25
N ILE A 105 -1.36 -6.33 1.31
CA ILE A 105 -2.52 -7.20 1.54
C ILE A 105 -2.16 -8.69 1.51
N ILE A 106 -1.04 -9.06 0.85
CA ILE A 106 -0.53 -10.43 0.85
C ILE A 106 0.27 -10.66 2.13
N LEU A 107 -0.34 -11.31 3.11
CA LEU A 107 0.27 -11.62 4.40
C LEU A 107 0.74 -13.07 4.45
N ASP A 108 1.92 -13.31 5.04
CA ASP A 108 2.38 -14.66 5.35
C ASP A 108 1.50 -15.25 6.47
N PRO A 109 0.76 -16.35 6.20
CA PRO A 109 -0.13 -16.97 7.17
C PRO A 109 0.56 -17.36 8.49
N MET A 110 1.88 -17.60 8.48
CA MET A 110 2.63 -18.03 9.66
C MET A 110 3.04 -16.87 10.58
N THR A 111 2.99 -15.62 10.09
CA THR A 111 3.37 -14.41 10.85
C THR A 111 2.20 -13.48 11.11
N PHE A 112 0.99 -13.87 10.70
CA PHE A 112 -0.21 -13.07 10.87
C PHE A 112 -0.53 -12.86 12.36
N SER A 113 -0.53 -11.59 12.77
CA SER A 113 -0.97 -11.12 14.08
C SER A 113 -2.13 -10.13 13.92
N GLU A 114 -3.33 -10.54 14.30
CA GLU A 114 -4.54 -9.72 14.18
C GLU A 114 -4.36 -8.34 14.81
N ALA A 115 -3.84 -8.30 16.05
CA ALA A 115 -3.65 -7.07 16.82
C ALA A 115 -2.75 -6.03 16.13
N ARG A 116 -1.92 -6.45 15.17
CA ARG A 116 -1.01 -5.57 14.44
C ARG A 116 -1.47 -5.29 13.01
N PHE A 117 -1.90 -6.30 12.27
CA PHE A 117 -2.20 -6.15 10.84
C PHE A 117 -3.59 -5.59 10.59
N ARG A 118 -4.58 -5.94 11.41
CA ARG A 118 -5.95 -5.45 11.27
C ARG A 118 -6.05 -3.92 11.35
N PRO A 119 -5.58 -3.25 12.42
CA PRO A 119 -5.67 -1.79 12.50
C PRO A 119 -4.88 -1.09 11.39
N SER A 120 -3.71 -1.63 11.01
CA SER A 120 -2.86 -1.06 9.94
C SER A 120 -3.53 -1.14 8.56
N LEU A 121 -4.16 -2.26 8.21
CA LEU A 121 -4.84 -2.42 6.92
C LEU A 121 -6.14 -1.62 6.86
N GLU A 122 -6.91 -1.59 7.94
CA GLU A 122 -8.14 -0.80 8.03
C GLU A 122 -7.83 0.71 7.92
N GLU A 123 -6.82 1.20 8.64
CA GLU A 123 -6.38 2.60 8.55
C GLU A 123 -5.94 2.98 7.14
N ARG A 124 -5.14 2.13 6.49
CA ARG A 124 -4.68 2.36 5.10
C ARG A 124 -5.83 2.37 4.11
N LEU A 125 -6.79 1.45 4.26
CA LEU A 125 -7.97 1.42 3.41
C LEU A 125 -8.83 2.67 3.60
N GLU A 126 -9.05 3.11 4.83
CA GLU A 126 -9.84 4.33 5.09
C GLU A 126 -9.13 5.58 4.56
N SER A 127 -7.79 5.63 4.55
CA SER A 127 -7.03 6.69 3.87
C SER A 127 -7.28 6.69 2.35
N ILE A 128 -7.37 5.53 1.72
CA ILE A 128 -7.69 5.39 0.28
C ILE A 128 -9.13 5.83 0.01
N ILE A 129 -10.09 5.39 0.83
CA ILE A 129 -11.50 5.77 0.73
C ILE A 129 -11.66 7.28 0.89
N SER A 130 -10.92 7.88 1.83
CA SER A 130 -10.92 9.34 2.03
C SER A 130 -10.41 10.07 0.78
N GLY A 131 -9.34 9.57 0.14
CA GLY A 131 -8.84 10.12 -1.13
C GLY A 131 -9.81 9.93 -2.29
N ALA A 132 -10.50 8.79 -2.37
CA ALA A 132 -11.53 8.53 -3.37
C ALA A 132 -12.78 9.40 -3.18
N ALA A 133 -13.16 9.69 -1.93
CA ALA A 133 -14.28 10.56 -1.59
C ALA A 133 -14.05 11.99 -2.11
N LEU A 134 -12.83 12.53 -2.00
CA LEU A 134 -12.48 13.83 -2.59
C LEU A 134 -12.74 13.88 -4.11
N MET A 135 -12.55 12.76 -4.81
CA MET A 135 -12.89 12.68 -6.24
C MET A 135 -14.39 12.56 -6.48
N ALA A 136 -15.10 11.79 -5.63
CA ALA A 136 -16.53 11.56 -5.73
C ALA A 136 -17.35 12.83 -5.44
N ASP A 137 -16.93 13.62 -4.46
CA ASP A 137 -17.62 14.82 -3.97
C ASP A 137 -17.21 16.10 -4.71
N SER A 138 -16.28 16.00 -5.66
CA SER A 138 -15.91 17.13 -6.51
C SER A 138 -17.11 17.63 -7.32
N SER A 139 -17.26 18.95 -7.42
CA SER A 139 -18.34 19.59 -8.19
C SER A 139 -18.30 19.28 -9.69
N CYS A 140 -17.19 18.74 -10.20
CA CYS A 140 -17.06 18.30 -11.59
C CYS A 140 -17.36 16.80 -11.80
N THR A 141 -17.69 16.06 -10.74
CA THR A 141 -18.03 14.64 -10.82
C THR A 141 -19.53 14.46 -10.98
N ARG A 142 -19.93 13.68 -11.98
CA ARG A 142 -21.33 13.34 -12.22
C ARG A 142 -21.87 12.40 -11.13
N ASP A 143 -23.15 12.53 -10.82
CA ASP A 143 -23.84 11.76 -9.78
C ASP A 143 -23.73 10.24 -10.01
N ASP A 144 -23.91 9.77 -11.24
CA ASP A 144 -23.80 8.34 -11.59
C ASP A 144 -22.39 7.79 -11.37
N ARG A 145 -21.37 8.63 -11.53
CA ARG A 145 -19.98 8.26 -11.26
C ARG A 145 -19.68 8.30 -9.76
N ARG A 146 -20.22 9.29 -9.03
CA ARG A 146 -20.13 9.38 -7.56
C ARG A 146 -20.71 8.13 -6.91
N GLU A 147 -21.92 7.73 -7.31
CA GLU A 147 -22.59 6.52 -6.79
C GLU A 147 -21.75 5.25 -7.02
N ARG A 148 -21.15 5.10 -8.20
CA ARG A 148 -20.22 3.99 -8.47
C ARG A 148 -19.00 4.02 -7.58
N ILE A 149 -18.37 5.19 -7.39
CA ILE A 149 -17.20 5.30 -6.50
C ILE A 149 -17.57 4.90 -5.06
N VAL A 150 -18.72 5.37 -4.56
CA VAL A 150 -19.21 5.00 -3.22
C VAL A 150 -19.49 3.51 -3.11
N ALA A 151 -20.11 2.91 -4.13
CA ALA A 151 -20.38 1.48 -4.16
C ALA A 151 -19.08 0.65 -4.12
N GLU A 152 -18.08 1.03 -4.91
CA GLU A 152 -16.77 0.36 -4.92
C GLU A 152 -16.02 0.53 -3.59
N CYS A 153 -16.06 1.72 -2.97
CA CYS A 153 -15.45 1.91 -1.64
C CYS A 153 -16.06 0.97 -0.59
N ASN A 154 -17.39 0.80 -0.62
CA ASN A 154 -18.08 -0.12 0.27
C ASN A 154 -17.76 -1.59 -0.05
N ALA A 155 -17.65 -1.94 -1.34
CA ALA A 155 -17.27 -3.28 -1.78
C ALA A 155 -15.86 -3.66 -1.30
N VAL A 156 -14.88 -2.74 -1.42
CA VAL A 156 -13.51 -2.97 -0.95
C VAL A 156 -13.46 -3.08 0.57
N ARG A 157 -14.24 -2.28 1.30
CA ARG A 157 -14.36 -2.40 2.77
C ARG A 157 -14.88 -3.79 3.16
N GLN A 158 -15.90 -4.29 2.47
CA GLN A 158 -16.43 -5.63 2.71
C GLN A 158 -15.39 -6.72 2.38
N ALA A 159 -14.74 -6.63 1.23
CA ALA A 159 -13.73 -7.60 0.81
C ALA A 159 -12.54 -7.68 1.81
N LEU A 160 -12.13 -6.55 2.40
CA LEU A 160 -11.11 -6.56 3.45
C LEU A 160 -11.58 -7.29 4.72
N GLN A 161 -12.83 -7.07 5.14
CA GLN A 161 -13.38 -7.76 6.31
C GLN A 161 -13.53 -9.27 6.08
N ASP A 162 -13.93 -9.67 4.88
CA ASP A 162 -14.01 -11.08 4.49
C ASP A 162 -12.62 -11.73 4.51
N LEU A 163 -11.61 -11.07 3.94
CA LEU A 163 -10.22 -11.52 3.96
C LEU A 163 -9.67 -11.68 5.38
N LEU A 164 -9.86 -10.68 6.25
CA LEU A 164 -9.41 -10.73 7.64
C LEU A 164 -10.08 -11.89 8.40
N SER A 165 -11.36 -12.13 8.13
CA SER A 165 -12.10 -13.26 8.71
C SER A 165 -11.54 -14.61 8.25
N GLU A 166 -11.15 -14.76 6.98
CA GLU A 166 -10.49 -15.97 6.49
C GLU A 166 -9.13 -16.21 7.17
N TYR A 167 -8.32 -15.17 7.36
CA TYR A 167 -7.05 -15.30 8.09
C TYR A 167 -7.26 -15.76 9.55
N MET A 168 -8.29 -15.28 10.24
CA MET A 168 -8.64 -15.75 11.59
C MET A 168 -9.08 -17.22 11.62
N ASN A 169 -9.84 -17.65 10.61
CA ASN A 169 -10.30 -19.04 10.49
C ASN A 169 -9.14 -20.00 10.21
N ASN A 170 -8.13 -19.58 9.47
CA ASN A 170 -6.96 -20.40 9.16
C ASN A 170 -6.00 -20.58 10.36
N VAL A 171 -5.87 -19.56 11.23
CA VAL A 171 -5.07 -19.66 12.47
C VAL A 171 -5.77 -20.53 13.53
N SER A 172 -7.10 -20.47 13.61
CA SER A 172 -7.90 -21.28 14.54
C SER A 172 -7.99 -22.76 14.16
N GLN A 173 -7.97 -23.10 12.86
CA GLN A 173 -7.92 -24.50 12.41
C GLN A 173 -6.56 -25.17 12.63
N LEU A 174 -5.47 -24.39 12.72
CA LEU A 174 -4.15 -24.89 13.08
C LEU A 174 -3.98 -25.14 14.60
N SER A 175 -4.94 -24.74 15.44
CA SER A 175 -4.77 -24.80 16.90
C SER A 175 -5.38 -26.01 17.61
N PHE A 176 -6.33 -26.81 17.08
CA PHE A 176 -6.76 -28.05 17.77
C PHE A 176 -7.34 -29.16 16.86
N PRO A 177 -6.75 -30.37 16.94
CA PRO A 177 -7.51 -31.52 17.49
C PRO A 177 -6.82 -32.27 18.65
N TYR A 178 -5.74 -31.75 19.24
CA TYR A 178 -4.90 -32.53 20.18
C TYR A 178 -5.18 -32.38 21.68
N LEU A 179 -6.31 -31.83 22.14
CA LEU A 179 -6.43 -31.52 23.59
C LEU A 179 -7.71 -31.93 24.32
N HIS A 180 -8.42 -32.96 23.84
CA HIS A 180 -9.29 -33.68 24.76
C HIS A 180 -9.43 -35.16 24.39
N TRP A 181 -8.60 -36.00 25.02
CA TRP A 181 -8.81 -37.45 25.06
C TRP A 181 -8.99 -37.89 26.51
N PRO A 182 -10.22 -38.17 26.98
CA PRO A 182 -10.44 -38.78 28.28
C PRO A 182 -10.44 -40.30 28.08
N GLY A 183 -9.27 -40.92 28.01
CA GLY A 183 -9.18 -42.38 27.86
C GLY A 183 -7.78 -42.90 28.16
N PRO A 184 -7.66 -44.13 28.72
CA PRO A 184 -6.36 -44.69 29.08
C PRO A 184 -5.53 -45.04 27.84
N PRO A 185 -4.20 -45.16 27.97
CA PRO A 185 -3.32 -45.34 26.82
C PRO A 185 -3.41 -46.80 26.36
N CYS A 186 -3.85 -47.02 25.12
CA CYS A 186 -3.80 -48.34 24.50
C CYS A 186 -3.06 -48.29 23.16
N SER A 187 -2.01 -49.12 23.13
CA SER A 187 -1.23 -49.62 22.01
C SER A 187 -2.11 -50.13 20.87
N CYS A 188 -1.62 -50.01 19.63
CA CYS A 188 -2.21 -50.47 18.36
C CYS A 188 -3.12 -49.45 17.66
N PHE A 189 -2.53 -48.41 17.04
CA PHE A 189 -3.26 -47.56 16.10
C PHE A 189 -3.47 -48.30 14.76
N HIS A 190 -4.62 -48.95 14.63
CA HIS A 190 -5.23 -49.27 13.33
C HIS A 190 -5.85 -47.97 12.79
N PRO A 191 -5.57 -47.52 11.55
CA PRO A 191 -6.23 -46.34 11.01
C PRO A 191 -7.70 -46.64 10.69
N GLN A 192 -8.62 -45.88 11.30
CA GLN A 192 -10.05 -45.89 10.97
C GLN A 192 -10.35 -45.14 9.65
N PRO A 193 -11.36 -45.58 8.88
CA PRO A 193 -11.67 -45.06 7.56
C PRO A 193 -12.56 -43.81 7.66
N ALA A 194 -11.97 -42.66 7.97
CA ALA A 194 -12.69 -41.37 7.89
C ALA A 194 -11.90 -40.27 7.15
N PHE A 195 -10.73 -40.61 6.59
CA PHE A 195 -9.88 -39.67 5.87
C PHE A 195 -9.93 -39.91 4.35
N GLN A 196 -11.12 -40.02 3.78
CA GLN A 196 -11.29 -40.37 2.36
C GLN A 196 -12.17 -39.41 1.56
N LYS A 197 -12.62 -38.28 2.11
CA LYS A 197 -13.62 -37.43 1.43
C LYS A 197 -13.21 -36.00 1.06
N SER A 198 -11.97 -35.56 1.24
CA SER A 198 -11.62 -34.17 0.84
C SER A 198 -10.35 -33.98 0.00
N VAL A 199 -9.70 -35.07 -0.42
CA VAL A 199 -8.58 -34.98 -1.37
C VAL A 199 -8.82 -36.06 -2.40
N GLY A 200 -8.93 -35.70 -3.68
CA GLY A 200 -9.11 -36.66 -4.76
C GLY A 200 -7.94 -37.64 -4.82
N PHE A 201 -8.10 -38.80 -4.17
CA PHE A 201 -7.16 -39.90 -4.21
C PHE A 201 -7.45 -40.77 -5.43
N ALA A 202 -6.52 -40.81 -6.38
CA ALA A 202 -6.46 -41.90 -7.34
C ALA A 202 -5.39 -42.89 -6.84
N LEU A 203 -5.82 -44.05 -6.33
CA LEU A 203 -4.92 -45.19 -6.11
C LEU A 203 -4.46 -45.71 -7.47
N ILE A 204 -3.15 -45.77 -7.72
CA ILE A 204 -2.61 -46.25 -9.01
C ILE A 204 -1.94 -47.63 -8.86
N GLY A 205 -1.63 -48.08 -7.63
CA GLY A 205 -1.22 -49.47 -7.39
C GLY A 205 -0.64 -49.74 -6.00
N LEU A 206 -0.54 -51.04 -5.68
CA LEU A 206 0.15 -51.60 -4.52
C LEU A 206 1.58 -52.00 -4.91
N GLY A 207 2.58 -51.51 -4.19
CA GLY A 207 3.99 -51.89 -4.34
C GLY A 207 4.52 -52.60 -3.09
N PHE A 208 5.46 -53.52 -3.27
CA PHE A 208 6.13 -54.24 -2.19
C PHE A 208 7.63 -53.94 -2.17
N TRP A 209 8.15 -53.53 -1.02
CA TRP A 209 9.60 -53.44 -0.79
C TRP A 209 9.94 -53.83 0.64
N GLY A 210 10.91 -54.73 0.82
CA GLY A 210 11.31 -55.22 2.15
C GLY A 210 10.20 -55.91 2.95
N GLY A 211 9.30 -56.65 2.28
CA GLY A 211 8.24 -57.44 2.94
C GLY A 211 7.04 -56.65 3.48
N LYS A 212 6.95 -55.33 3.22
CA LYS A 212 5.79 -54.49 3.59
C LYS A 212 5.08 -53.94 2.35
N GLN A 213 3.74 -53.86 2.42
CA GLN A 213 2.90 -53.22 1.40
C GLN A 213 2.96 -51.70 1.52
N PHE A 214 3.11 -51.02 0.38
CA PHE A 214 3.02 -49.58 0.27
C PHE A 214 2.04 -49.18 -0.85
N PHE A 215 1.30 -48.10 -0.63
CA PHE A 215 0.46 -47.48 -1.65
C PHE A 215 1.27 -46.50 -2.48
N VAL A 216 1.28 -46.68 -3.81
CA VAL A 216 1.92 -45.73 -4.73
C VAL A 216 0.85 -44.76 -5.23
N CYS A 217 1.00 -43.48 -4.89
CA CYS A 217 0.13 -42.40 -5.35
C CYS A 217 0.92 -41.41 -6.22
N LYS A 218 0.37 -41.03 -7.38
CA LYS A 218 0.89 -39.94 -8.21
C LYS A 218 0.27 -38.62 -7.73
N TRP A 219 1.10 -37.66 -7.37
CA TRP A 219 0.67 -36.40 -6.77
C TRP A 219 0.87 -35.21 -7.72
N ASN A 220 -0.05 -34.26 -7.65
CA ASN A 220 0.00 -32.97 -8.36
C ASN A 220 0.89 -31.97 -7.57
N GLU A 221 1.69 -31.17 -8.28
CA GLU A 221 2.88 -30.44 -7.78
C GLU A 221 2.66 -29.55 -6.55
N ARG A 222 1.45 -29.03 -6.30
CA ARG A 222 1.16 -28.17 -5.14
C ARG A 222 1.12 -28.88 -3.77
N SER A 223 1.06 -30.21 -3.75
CA SER A 223 0.97 -30.98 -2.49
C SER A 223 2.33 -31.52 -2.02
N PHE A 224 3.36 -31.45 -2.86
CA PHE A 224 4.66 -32.07 -2.61
C PHE A 224 5.41 -31.40 -1.44
N LEU A 225 5.30 -30.07 -1.30
CA LEU A 225 5.90 -29.34 -0.17
C LEU A 225 5.23 -29.64 1.17
N LYS A 226 3.90 -29.81 1.19
CA LYS A 226 3.17 -30.17 2.43
C LYS A 226 3.53 -31.57 2.91
N PHE A 227 3.78 -32.50 1.97
CA PHE A 227 4.21 -33.85 2.29
C PHE A 227 5.68 -33.92 2.72
N LEU A 228 6.60 -33.19 2.06
CA LEU A 228 8.01 -33.16 2.47
C LEU A 228 8.17 -32.56 3.87
N TYR A 229 7.41 -31.52 4.19
CA TYR A 229 7.43 -30.89 5.52
C TYR A 229 6.98 -31.88 6.60
N TYR A 230 5.90 -32.63 6.37
CA TYR A 230 5.41 -33.65 7.29
C TYR A 230 6.34 -34.88 7.36
N TYR A 231 6.92 -35.32 6.24
CA TYR A 231 7.83 -36.46 6.19
C TYR A 231 9.18 -36.16 6.88
N LEU A 232 9.70 -34.93 6.73
CA LEU A 232 10.89 -34.49 7.47
C LEU A 232 10.60 -34.35 8.97
N MET A 233 9.44 -33.80 9.35
CA MET A 233 9.02 -33.71 10.76
C MET A 233 8.91 -35.10 11.41
N CYS A 234 8.20 -36.03 10.78
CA CYS A 234 8.06 -37.40 11.28
C CYS A 234 9.40 -38.14 11.38
N ARG A 235 10.34 -37.89 10.46
CA ARG A 235 11.69 -38.50 10.50
C ARG A 235 12.57 -37.88 11.59
N CYS A 236 12.41 -36.60 11.90
CA CYS A 236 13.12 -35.92 12.98
C CYS A 236 12.63 -36.40 14.36
N GLU A 237 11.33 -36.65 14.51
CA GLU A 237 10.73 -37.19 15.73
C GLU A 237 11.13 -38.65 16.01
N ILE A 238 11.22 -39.48 14.96
CA ILE A 238 11.67 -40.89 15.10
C ILE A 238 13.15 -40.98 15.49
N GLN A 239 14.01 -40.05 15.03
CA GLN A 239 15.44 -40.08 15.37
C GLN A 239 15.77 -39.57 16.78
N ASN A 240 14.92 -38.73 17.38
CA ASN A 240 15.12 -38.21 18.74
C ASN A 240 14.54 -39.11 19.85
N SER A 241 13.83 -40.19 19.50
CA SER A 241 13.22 -41.12 20.46
C SER A 241 14.07 -42.38 20.74
N THR A 242 15.27 -42.50 20.16
CA THR A 242 16.22 -43.57 20.48
C THR A 242 17.42 -42.99 21.24
N GLY A 243 17.23 -42.83 22.55
CA GLY A 243 18.28 -42.66 23.56
C GLY A 243 17.93 -43.55 24.74
#